data_AF-A0A066WW72-F1
#
_entry.id   AF-A0A066WW72-F1
#
_cell.length_a   1.000
_cell.length_b   1.000
_cell.length_c   1.000
_cell.angle_alpha   90.00
_cell.angle_beta   90.00
_cell.angle_gamma   90.00
#
_symmetry.space_group_name_H-M   'P 1'
#
loop_
_entity.id
_entity.type
_entity.pdbx_description
1 polymer ?
#
loop_
_entity_poly.entity_id
_entity_poly.type
_entity_poly.pdbx_seq_one_letter_code
_entity_poly.pdbx_strand_id
1 'polypeptide(L)'
;MNIEAHKNQIIKKLKGVQDEQLLNQIDAVLNGNPILAYTAEGQSLTASQYLAHIESISDAVADGAETYTSEQVRASILSNKK
;
A
#
# COMPACT_ATOMS: atom_id res chain seq x y z
N MET A 1 14.92 -0.03 25.97
CA MET A 1 15.27 0.75 24.77
C MET A 1 15.16 2.23 25.12
N ASN A 2 16.19 3.04 24.91
CA ASN A 2 16.11 4.49 25.20
C ASN A 2 15.43 5.18 24.02
N ILE A 3 14.20 5.68 24.24
CA ILE A 3 13.36 6.30 23.22
C ILE A 3 14.02 7.57 22.66
N GLU A 4 14.68 8.37 23.50
CA GLU A 4 15.35 9.60 23.07
C GLU A 4 16.54 9.31 22.16
N ALA A 5 17.35 8.29 22.50
CA ALA A 5 18.45 7.84 21.67
C ALA A 5 17.94 7.41 20.28
N HIS A 6 16.79 6.72 20.22
CA HIS A 6 16.19 6.29 18.97
C HIS A 6 15.63 7.47 18.14
N LYS A 7 14.96 8.43 18.78
CA LYS A 7 14.49 9.67 18.11
C LYS A 7 15.65 10.44 17.48
N ASN A 8 16.76 10.58 18.20
CA ASN A 8 17.95 11.25 17.70
C ASN A 8 18.58 10.55 16.48
N GLN A 9 18.52 9.21 16.42
CA GLN A 9 18.96 8.46 15.25
C GLN A 9 18.07 8.72 14.03
N ILE A 10 16.75 8.76 14.20
CA ILE A 10 15.80 9.05 13.12
C ILE A 10 16.03 10.46 12.57
N ILE A 11 16.16 11.47 13.44
CA ILE A 11 16.44 12.86 13.03
C ILE A 11 17.72 12.95 12.20
N LYS A 12 18.79 12.25 12.60
CA LYS A 12 20.05 12.23 11.84
C LYS A 12 19.88 11.62 10.45
N LYS A 13 19.11 10.54 10.32
CA LYS A 13 18.82 9.92 9.03
C LYS A 13 18.01 10.86 8.13
N LEU A 14 16.97 11.50 8.67
CA LEU A 14 16.13 12.46 7.95
C LEU A 14 16.92 13.63 7.38
N LYS A 15 17.87 14.18 8.15
CA LYS A 15 18.75 15.27 7.69
C LYS A 15 19.61 14.90 6.48
N GLY A 16 19.85 13.61 6.24
CA GLY A 16 20.63 13.12 5.11
C GLY A 16 19.82 12.77 3.87
N VAL A 17 18.48 12.76 3.96
CA VAL A 17 17.61 12.46 2.82
C VAL A 17 17.53 13.70 1.93
N GLN A 18 17.86 13.53 0.65
CA GLN A 18 17.74 14.58 -0.37
C GLN A 18 16.59 14.30 -1.36
N ASP A 19 16.02 13.11 -1.29
CA ASP A 19 14.87 12.71 -2.11
C ASP A 19 13.58 13.27 -1.50
N GLU A 20 13.00 14.25 -2.18
CA GLU A 20 11.74 14.90 -1.78
C GLU A 20 10.56 13.92 -1.77
N GLN A 21 10.52 12.94 -2.68
CA GLN A 21 9.44 11.95 -2.71
C GLN A 21 9.50 11.05 -1.47
N LEU A 22 10.71 10.66 -1.07
CA LEU A 22 10.90 9.89 0.17
C LEU A 22 10.51 10.70 1.41
N LEU A 23 10.84 12.00 1.46
CA LEU A 23 10.41 12.88 2.56
C LEU A 23 8.88 12.98 2.64
N ASN A 24 8.20 13.11 1.50
CA ASN A 24 6.74 13.15 1.45
C ASN A 24 6.10 11.84 1.94
N GLN A 25 6.68 10.69 1.60
CA GLN A 25 6.22 9.40 2.12
C GLN A 25 6.38 9.30 3.64
N ILE A 26 7.51 9.78 4.18
CA ILE A 26 7.74 9.77 5.63
C ILE A 26 6.74 10.68 6.33
N ASP A 27 6.50 11.88 5.80
CA ASP A 27 5.51 12.81 6.33
C ASP A 27 4.10 12.20 6.35
N ALA A 28 3.70 11.54 5.26
CA ALA A 28 2.41 10.85 5.19
C ALA A 28 2.27 9.77 6.28
N VAL A 29 3.32 8.99 6.54
CA VAL A 29 3.34 7.98 7.62
C VAL A 29 3.22 8.64 8.99
N LEU A 30 3.99 9.71 9.24
CA LEU A 30 3.99 10.43 10.52
C LEU A 30 2.64 11.14 10.79
N ASN A 31 1.96 11.60 9.75
CA ASN A 31 0.64 12.23 9.82
C ASN A 31 -0.52 11.21 9.89
N GLY A 32 -0.22 9.91 10.00
CA GLY A 32 -1.26 8.87 10.13
C GLY A 32 -1.99 8.57 8.81
N ASN A 33 -1.46 9.01 7.68
CA ASN A 33 -1.98 8.74 6.34
C ASN A 33 -1.02 7.87 5.51
N PRO A 34 -0.52 6.74 6.03
CA PRO A 34 0.39 5.89 5.27
C PRO A 34 -0.34 5.26 4.07
N ILE A 35 0.36 5.17 2.94
CA ILE A 35 -0.05 4.33 1.82
C ILE A 35 0.13 2.87 2.25
N LEU A 36 -0.94 2.08 2.18
CA LEU A 36 -0.93 0.67 2.58
C LEU A 36 -0.90 -0.29 1.38
N ALA A 37 -1.46 0.11 0.24
CA ALA A 37 -1.61 -0.74 -0.92
C ALA A 37 -1.61 0.06 -2.22
N TYR A 38 -1.50 -0.65 -3.34
CA TYR A 38 -1.70 -0.12 -4.68
C TYR A 38 -2.76 -0.96 -5.40
N THR A 39 -3.64 -0.31 -6.17
CA THR A 39 -4.59 -1.01 -7.05
C THR A 39 -3.87 -1.67 -8.23
N ALA A 40 -4.57 -2.49 -9.01
CA ALA A 40 -4.03 -3.10 -10.23
C ALA A 40 -3.58 -2.04 -11.27
N GLU A 41 -4.20 -0.87 -11.24
CA GLU A 41 -3.90 0.28 -12.09
C GLU A 41 -2.74 1.14 -11.53
N GLY A 42 -2.17 0.75 -10.39
CA GLY A 42 -1.06 1.46 -9.74
C GLY A 42 -1.46 2.64 -8.87
N GLN A 43 -2.74 2.79 -8.52
CA GLN A 43 -3.19 3.87 -7.65
C GLN A 43 -2.87 3.55 -6.18
N SER A 44 -2.21 4.47 -5.49
CA SER A 44 -1.90 4.34 -4.05
C SER A 44 -3.16 4.49 -3.20
N LEU A 45 -3.31 3.62 -2.19
CA LEU A 45 -4.41 3.65 -1.24
C LEU A 45 -3.90 3.92 0.18
N THR A 46 -4.44 4.93 0.84
CA THR A 46 -4.28 5.10 2.30
C THR A 46 -5.07 4.04 3.07
N ALA A 47 -4.93 4.00 4.40
CA ALA A 47 -5.66 3.04 5.23
C ALA A 47 -7.18 3.08 5.07
N SER A 48 -7.77 4.29 5.07
CA SER A 48 -9.21 4.46 4.89
C SER A 48 -9.66 4.11 3.47
N GLN A 49 -8.87 4.49 2.46
CA GLN A 49 -9.15 4.17 1.05
C GLN A 49 -9.04 2.67 0.79
N TYR A 50 -8.09 1.98 1.43
CA TYR A 50 -7.95 0.54 1.33
C TYR A 50 -9.17 -0.19 1.90
N LEU A 51 -9.63 0.20 3.09
CA LEU A 51 -10.84 -0.39 3.69
C LEU A 51 -12.07 -0.20 2.79
N ALA A 52 -12.31 1.03 2.34
CA ALA A 52 -13.42 1.33 1.43
C ALA A 52 -13.31 0.55 0.11
N HIS A 53 -12.09 0.34 -0.40
CA HIS A 53 -11.88 -0.44 -1.62
C HIS A 53 -12.23 -1.92 -1.42
N ILE A 54 -11.82 -2.53 -0.29
CA ILE A 54 -12.16 -3.92 0.03
C ILE A 54 -13.66 -4.10 0.28
N GLU A 55 -14.31 -3.15 0.95
CA GLU A 55 -15.76 -3.14 1.12
C GLU A 55 -16.47 -3.09 -0.23
N SER A 56 -16.05 -2.19 -1.12
CA SER A 56 -16.60 -2.09 -2.48
C SER A 56 -16.42 -3.38 -3.30
N ILE A 57 -15.29 -4.08 -3.16
CA ILE A 57 -15.09 -5.39 -3.79
C ILE A 57 -16.07 -6.42 -3.21
N SER A 58 -16.25 -6.41 -1.89
CA SER A 58 -17.13 -7.36 -1.20
C SER A 58 -18.59 -7.17 -1.62
N ASP A 59 -19.05 -5.92 -1.72
CA ASP A 59 -20.38 -5.57 -2.21
C ASP A 59 -20.57 -5.99 -3.67
N ALA A 60 -19.58 -5.72 -4.53
CA ALA A 60 -19.64 -6.14 -5.94
C ALA A 60 -19.74 -7.67 -6.08
N VAL A 61 -19.01 -8.43 -5.26
CA VAL A 61 -19.11 -9.90 -5.23
C VAL A 61 -20.49 -10.35 -4.75
N ALA A 62 -21.06 -9.69 -3.74
CA ALA A 62 -22.42 -9.97 -3.26
C ALA A 62 -23.48 -9.69 -4.35
N ASP A 63 -23.26 -8.67 -5.19
CA ASP A 63 -24.09 -8.31 -6.34
C ASP A 63 -23.86 -9.21 -7.57
N GLY A 64 -23.00 -10.22 -7.46
CA GLY A 64 -22.77 -11.23 -8.50
C GLY A 64 -21.63 -10.91 -9.46
N ALA A 65 -20.68 -10.05 -9.08
CA ALA A 65 -19.47 -9.84 -9.85
C ALA A 65 -18.70 -11.16 -10.06
N GLU A 66 -18.11 -11.32 -11.24
CA GLU A 66 -17.32 -12.49 -11.58
C GLU A 66 -16.07 -12.56 -10.69
N THR A 67 -15.85 -13.74 -10.10
CA THR A 67 -14.66 -14.03 -9.31
C THR A 67 -13.89 -15.17 -9.95
N TYR A 68 -12.58 -15.19 -9.71
CA TYR A 68 -11.68 -16.20 -10.27
C TYR A 68 -11.11 -17.06 -9.16
N THR A 69 -11.06 -18.37 -9.40
CA THR A 69 -10.35 -19.28 -8.50
C THR A 69 -8.84 -19.08 -8.62
N SER A 70 -8.11 -19.45 -7.57
CA SER A 70 -6.64 -19.42 -7.58
C SER A 70 -6.03 -20.19 -8.75
N GLU A 71 -6.70 -21.25 -9.22
CA GLU A 71 -6.27 -22.06 -10.37
C GLU A 71 -6.42 -21.29 -11.68
N GLN A 72 -7.55 -20.60 -11.89
CA GLN A 72 -7.79 -19.75 -13.06
C GLN A 72 -6.78 -18.59 -13.12
N VAL A 73 -6.54 -17.93 -11.98
CA VAL A 73 -5.56 -16.84 -11.88
C VAL A 73 -4.15 -17.34 -12.17
N ARG A 74 -3.74 -18.45 -11.56
CA ARG A 74 -2.42 -19.05 -11.77
C ARG A 74 -2.20 -19.44 -13.24
N ALA A 75 -3.22 -20.03 -13.87
CA ALA A 75 -3.17 -20.36 -15.29
C ALA A 75 -2.95 -19.10 -16.14
N SER A 76 -3.71 -18.02 -15.92
CA SER A 76 -3.56 -16.75 -16.66
C SER A 76 -2.15 -16.16 -16.54
N ILE A 77 -1.61 -16.06 -15.32
CA ILE A 77 -0.28 -15.47 -15.08
C ILE A 77 0.84 -16.31 -15.71
N LEU A 78 0.77 -17.64 -15.59
CA LEU A 78 1.80 -18.54 -16.10
C LEU A 78 1.71 -18.75 -17.63
N SER A 79 0.52 -18.55 -18.23
CA SER A 79 0.31 -18.65 -19.68
C SER A 79 0.92 -17.49 -20.46
N ASN A 80 1.07 -16.32 -19.82
CA ASN A 80 1.64 -15.13 -20.45
C ASN A 80 3.18 -15.13 -20.55
N LYS A 81 3.85 -16.21 -20.12
CA LYS A 81 5.28 -16.46 -20.39
C LYS A 81 5.44 -17.28 -21.68
N LYS A 82 5.32 -16.63 -22.84
CA LYS A 82 5.83 -17.13 -24.12
C LYS A 82 6.54 -16.03 -24.88
#